data_AF-A0AA48HE68-F1
#
_entry.id   AF-A0AA48HE68-F1
#
_cell.length_a   1.000
_cell.length_b   1.000
_cell.length_c   1.000
_cell.angle_alpha   90.00
_cell.angle_beta   90.00
_cell.angle_gamma   90.00
#
_symmetry.space_group_name_H-M   'P 1'
#
loop_
_entity.id
_entity.type
_entity.pdbx_description
1 polymer ?
#
loop_
_entity_poly.entity_id
_entity_poly.type
_entity_poly.pdbx_seq_one_letter_code
_entity_poly.pdbx_strand_id
1 'polypeptide(L)'
;MTVRSCRRAFEKGQADRRAHPLTSGAYKLRDVIDSLTKDLAAINEIRDYLLNRKGYARPAYLVRCTSDDMAIWLKGLPEDLAHQFGYDVLPAIDALQGDGVPHLYVDAAVRQFTRRIHVYVDDCEIQRIRLKSGIAGEYASIRSGYSDLYGLITNGLRITHDALQVSDQNKSSLSAADMDALHEIRLETL
;
A
#
# COMPACT_ATOMS: atom_id res chain seq x y z
N MET A 1 0.40 6.99 -28.81
CA MET A 1 -0.22 6.69 -27.50
C MET A 1 0.67 5.73 -26.74
N THR A 2 1.33 6.17 -25.69
CA THR A 2 2.11 5.30 -24.80
C THR A 2 1.15 4.39 -24.05
N VAL A 3 1.36 3.08 -24.15
CA VAL A 3 0.60 2.10 -23.36
C VAL A 3 0.89 2.40 -21.88
N ARG A 4 -0.15 2.82 -21.14
CA ARG A 4 -0.11 2.87 -19.67
C ARG A 4 -0.06 1.44 -19.17
N SER A 5 0.92 1.12 -18.32
CA SER A 5 1.06 -0.16 -17.64
C SER A 5 1.40 0.10 -16.17
N CYS A 6 1.04 -0.85 -15.30
CA CYS A 6 1.34 -0.75 -13.87
C CYS A 6 2.84 -0.67 -13.61
N ARG A 7 3.66 -1.37 -14.43
CA ARG A 7 5.14 -1.26 -14.37
C ARG A 7 5.62 0.17 -14.57
N ARG A 8 5.10 0.88 -15.59
CA ARG A 8 5.45 2.27 -15.85
C ARG A 8 4.92 3.22 -14.78
N ALA A 9 3.74 2.93 -14.23
CA ALA A 9 3.19 3.70 -13.11
C ALA A 9 4.10 3.59 -11.87
N PHE A 10 4.57 2.37 -11.57
CA PHE A 10 5.54 2.11 -10.50
C PHE A 10 6.87 2.83 -10.72
N GLU A 11 7.48 2.68 -11.90
CA GLU A 11 8.74 3.36 -12.26
C GLU A 11 8.61 4.89 -12.22
N LYS A 12 7.47 5.40 -12.68
CA LYS A 12 7.13 6.83 -12.57
C LYS A 12 7.01 7.25 -11.12
N GLY A 13 6.36 6.47 -10.26
CA GLY A 13 6.31 6.72 -8.82
C GLY A 13 7.71 6.83 -8.21
N GLN A 14 8.60 5.90 -8.54
CA GLN A 14 9.99 5.99 -8.09
C GLN A 14 10.70 7.25 -8.60
N ALA A 15 10.47 7.62 -9.86
CA ALA A 15 11.06 8.82 -10.45
C ALA A 15 10.55 10.12 -9.80
N ASP A 16 9.24 10.22 -9.61
CA ASP A 16 8.60 11.36 -8.97
C ASP A 16 9.10 11.50 -7.51
N ARG A 17 9.27 10.38 -6.80
CA ARG A 17 9.75 10.40 -5.42
C ARG A 17 11.20 10.85 -5.29
N ARG A 18 12.07 10.54 -6.27
CA ARG A 18 13.47 11.02 -6.26
C ARG A 18 13.57 12.54 -6.25
N ALA A 19 12.58 13.27 -6.75
CA ALA A 19 12.53 14.72 -6.66
C ALA A 19 12.14 15.24 -5.26
N HIS A 20 11.52 14.38 -4.44
CA HIS A 20 10.98 14.72 -3.11
C HIS A 20 11.26 13.58 -2.09
N PRO A 21 12.54 13.32 -1.77
CA PRO A 21 12.94 12.18 -0.95
C PRO A 21 12.36 12.24 0.46
N LEU A 22 12.15 11.07 1.05
CA LEU A 22 11.65 10.94 2.42
C LEU A 22 12.83 11.03 3.41
N THR A 23 12.62 11.73 4.52
CA THR A 23 13.58 11.79 5.64
C THR A 23 13.34 10.68 6.67
N SER A 24 12.14 10.11 6.70
CA SER A 24 11.74 8.98 7.54
C SER A 24 10.65 8.17 6.84
N GLY A 25 10.56 6.88 7.14
CA GLY A 25 9.74 5.90 6.44
C GLY A 25 8.48 5.48 7.18
N ALA A 26 8.55 5.30 8.50
CA ALA A 26 7.49 4.66 9.27
C ALA A 26 6.17 5.41 9.20
N TYR A 27 6.20 6.75 9.22
CA TYR A 27 4.98 7.56 9.07
C TYR A 27 4.35 7.36 7.68
N LYS A 28 5.15 7.26 6.63
CA LYS A 28 4.66 7.12 5.26
C LYS A 28 4.03 5.75 5.02
N LEU A 29 4.59 4.70 5.63
CA LEU A 29 3.97 3.36 5.62
C LEU A 29 2.60 3.37 6.31
N ARG A 30 2.44 4.11 7.42
CA ARG A 30 1.13 4.29 8.08
C ARG A 30 0.15 5.04 7.20
N ASP A 31 0.57 6.13 6.54
CA ASP A 31 -0.28 6.86 5.58
C ASP A 31 -0.78 5.95 4.44
N VAL A 32 0.08 5.07 3.93
CA VAL A 32 -0.30 4.10 2.89
C VAL A 32 -1.32 3.08 3.44
N ILE A 33 -1.11 2.55 4.65
CA ILE A 33 -2.08 1.65 5.30
C ILE A 33 -3.46 2.32 5.43
N ASP A 34 -3.49 3.57 5.87
CA ASP A 34 -4.74 4.35 5.97
C ASP A 34 -5.38 4.56 4.59
N SER A 35 -4.58 4.84 3.57
CA SER A 35 -5.04 4.98 2.19
C SER A 35 -5.67 3.69 1.67
N LEU A 36 -4.97 2.57 1.78
CA LEU A 36 -5.45 1.28 1.32
C LEU A 36 -6.70 0.82 2.09
N THR A 37 -6.80 1.13 3.37
CA THR A 37 -8.00 0.88 4.18
C THR A 37 -9.22 1.64 3.65
N LYS A 38 -9.03 2.90 3.24
CA LYS A 38 -10.09 3.68 2.58
C LYS A 38 -10.47 3.11 1.21
N ASP A 39 -9.53 2.50 0.50
CA ASP A 39 -9.82 1.84 -0.78
C ASP A 39 -10.65 0.56 -0.57
N LEU A 40 -10.40 -0.22 0.48
CA LEU A 40 -11.27 -1.34 0.88
C LEU A 40 -12.67 -0.85 1.26
N ALA A 41 -12.75 0.24 2.04
CA ALA A 41 -14.02 0.83 2.41
C ALA A 41 -14.81 1.30 1.18
N ALA A 42 -14.14 1.86 0.18
CA ALA A 42 -14.79 2.23 -1.09
C ALA A 42 -15.33 1.02 -1.85
N ILE A 43 -14.63 -0.11 -1.90
CA ILE A 43 -15.17 -1.34 -2.51
C ILE A 43 -16.43 -1.81 -1.77
N ASN A 44 -16.45 -1.74 -0.44
CA ASN A 44 -17.63 -2.09 0.36
C ASN A 44 -18.80 -1.14 0.10
N GLU A 45 -18.57 0.18 0.05
CA GLU A 45 -19.63 1.14 -0.28
C GLU A 45 -20.16 0.97 -1.72
N ILE A 46 -19.28 0.65 -2.66
CA ILE A 46 -19.70 0.30 -4.03
C ILE A 46 -20.59 -0.95 -4.00
N ARG A 47 -20.25 -1.97 -3.20
CA ARG A 47 -21.10 -3.16 -3.05
C ARG A 47 -22.48 -2.78 -2.53
N ASP A 48 -22.56 -2.01 -1.46
CA ASP A 48 -23.83 -1.62 -0.84
C ASP A 48 -24.68 -0.78 -1.81
N TYR A 49 -24.05 0.15 -2.54
CA TYR A 49 -24.68 0.88 -3.63
C TYR A 49 -25.21 -0.05 -4.74
N LEU A 50 -24.42 -1.04 -5.18
CA LEU A 50 -24.81 -1.97 -6.23
C LEU A 50 -25.97 -2.87 -5.82
N LEU A 51 -26.08 -3.23 -4.53
CA LEU A 51 -27.16 -4.04 -3.97
C LEU A 51 -28.44 -3.23 -3.75
N ASN A 52 -28.35 -1.95 -3.36
CA ASN A 52 -29.51 -1.12 -3.03
C ASN A 52 -29.49 0.28 -3.67
N ARG A 53 -29.41 0.36 -5.00
CA ARG A 53 -29.34 1.64 -5.73
C ARG A 53 -30.47 2.63 -5.44
N LYS A 54 -31.67 2.16 -5.07
CA LYS A 54 -32.84 3.01 -4.79
C LYS A 54 -32.73 3.72 -3.44
N GLY A 55 -31.89 3.21 -2.53
CA GLY A 55 -31.67 3.80 -1.20
C GLY A 55 -30.72 5.00 -1.20
N TYR A 56 -30.09 5.34 -2.33
CA TYR A 56 -29.09 6.39 -2.41
C TYR A 56 -29.57 7.60 -3.22
N ALA A 57 -29.31 8.80 -2.70
CA ALA A 57 -29.36 10.03 -3.49
C ALA A 57 -28.27 10.02 -4.56
N ARG A 58 -28.51 10.68 -5.70
CA ARG A 58 -27.54 10.73 -6.82
C ARG A 58 -26.97 12.14 -7.01
N PRO A 59 -25.64 12.28 -7.21
CA PRO A 59 -24.62 11.23 -7.10
C PRO A 59 -24.36 10.85 -5.62
N ALA A 60 -24.17 9.55 -5.35
CA ALA A 60 -23.81 9.07 -4.02
C ALA A 60 -22.30 9.13 -3.85
N TYR A 61 -21.79 9.61 -2.71
CA TYR A 61 -20.36 9.50 -2.39
C TYR A 61 -20.04 8.12 -1.80
N LEU A 62 -19.03 7.46 -2.34
CA LEU A 62 -18.63 6.07 -2.07
C LEU A 62 -17.17 6.03 -1.56
N VAL A 63 -16.83 6.91 -0.63
CA VAL A 63 -15.51 7.05 0.05
C VAL A 63 -14.35 7.54 -0.82
N ARG A 64 -14.17 7.02 -2.03
CA ARG A 64 -13.08 7.41 -2.96
C ARG A 64 -13.59 7.97 -4.28
N CYS A 65 -14.83 7.68 -4.59
CA CYS A 65 -15.49 8.05 -5.82
C CYS A 65 -16.95 8.38 -5.52
N THR A 66 -17.68 8.68 -6.56
CA THR A 66 -19.13 8.81 -6.58
C THR A 66 -19.77 7.65 -7.37
N SER A 67 -21.09 7.52 -7.28
CA SER A 67 -21.84 6.56 -8.10
C SER A 67 -21.64 6.74 -9.61
N ASP A 68 -21.25 7.94 -10.04
CA ASP A 68 -21.19 8.31 -11.46
C ASP A 68 -19.80 8.03 -12.05
N ASP A 69 -18.75 8.02 -11.23
CA ASP A 69 -17.36 7.80 -11.63
C ASP A 69 -16.72 6.53 -11.00
N MET A 70 -17.46 5.73 -10.23
CA MET A 70 -16.95 4.47 -9.65
C MET A 70 -16.34 3.52 -10.69
N ALA A 71 -16.85 3.50 -11.94
CA ALA A 71 -16.28 2.69 -13.02
C ALA A 71 -14.89 3.17 -13.44
N ILE A 72 -14.69 4.50 -13.43
CA ILE A 72 -13.41 5.13 -13.76
C ILE A 72 -12.42 4.84 -12.64
N TRP A 73 -12.85 5.03 -11.38
CA TRP A 73 -12.03 4.75 -10.20
C TRP A 73 -11.56 3.29 -10.15
N LEU A 74 -12.46 2.31 -10.25
CA LEU A 74 -12.10 0.88 -10.24
C LEU A 74 -11.11 0.51 -11.36
N LYS A 75 -11.23 1.11 -12.54
CA LYS A 75 -10.32 0.86 -13.67
C LYS A 75 -8.94 1.51 -13.47
N GLY A 76 -8.89 2.64 -12.77
CA GLY A 76 -7.64 3.35 -12.46
C GLY A 76 -6.86 2.69 -11.31
N LEU A 77 -7.58 2.06 -10.38
CA LEU A 77 -7.03 1.54 -9.13
C LEU A 77 -5.74 0.70 -9.29
N PRO A 78 -5.60 -0.24 -10.27
CA PRO A 78 -4.34 -0.98 -10.41
C PRO A 78 -3.14 -0.11 -10.81
N GLU A 79 -3.34 0.91 -11.64
CA GLU A 79 -2.26 1.85 -12.00
C GLU A 79 -1.90 2.73 -10.79
N ASP A 80 -2.91 3.21 -10.05
CA ASP A 80 -2.74 4.05 -8.87
C ASP A 80 -2.00 3.31 -7.74
N LEU A 81 -2.36 2.07 -7.47
CA LEU A 81 -1.68 1.20 -6.50
C LEU A 81 -0.22 0.96 -6.89
N ALA A 82 0.04 0.66 -8.16
CA ALA A 82 1.41 0.48 -8.64
C ALA A 82 2.25 1.77 -8.49
N HIS A 83 1.68 2.93 -8.82
CA HIS A 83 2.34 4.22 -8.59
C HIS A 83 2.59 4.46 -7.09
N GLN A 84 1.60 4.26 -6.22
CA GLN A 84 1.73 4.43 -4.78
C GLN A 84 2.83 3.53 -4.19
N PHE A 85 2.99 2.30 -4.69
CA PHE A 85 4.06 1.41 -4.23
C PHE A 85 5.46 1.88 -4.65
N GLY A 86 5.58 2.49 -5.83
CA GLY A 86 6.84 3.07 -6.30
C GLY A 86 7.15 4.43 -5.66
N TYR A 87 6.11 5.20 -5.35
CA TYR A 87 6.22 6.55 -4.81
C TYR A 87 6.33 6.57 -3.28
N ASP A 88 5.55 5.77 -2.57
CA ASP A 88 5.46 5.79 -1.11
C ASP A 88 6.10 4.57 -0.48
N VAL A 89 5.70 3.34 -0.84
CA VAL A 89 6.06 2.14 -0.06
C VAL A 89 7.54 1.82 -0.13
N LEU A 90 8.09 1.57 -1.32
CA LEU A 90 9.51 1.19 -1.44
C LEU A 90 10.45 2.31 -0.95
N PRO A 91 10.23 3.59 -1.30
CA PRO A 91 11.02 4.69 -0.73
C PRO A 91 10.87 4.85 0.78
N ALA A 92 9.70 4.55 1.36
CA ALA A 92 9.53 4.59 2.80
C ALA A 92 10.34 3.49 3.50
N ILE A 93 10.44 2.30 2.91
CA ILE A 93 11.30 1.22 3.45
C ILE A 93 12.77 1.68 3.47
N ASP A 94 13.24 2.30 2.39
CA ASP A 94 14.60 2.83 2.29
C ASP A 94 14.85 3.96 3.31
N ALA A 95 13.84 4.80 3.56
CA ALA A 95 13.91 5.90 4.52
C ALA A 95 13.77 5.48 6.00
N LEU A 96 13.62 4.19 6.31
CA LEU A 96 13.55 3.70 7.70
C LEU A 96 14.84 3.98 8.51
N GLN A 97 15.96 4.27 7.84
CA GLN A 97 17.17 4.73 8.52
C GLN A 97 16.92 6.02 9.31
N GLY A 98 16.10 6.91 8.77
CA GLY A 98 15.68 8.14 9.46
C GLY A 98 14.74 7.90 10.65
N ASP A 99 14.21 6.69 10.81
CA ASP A 99 13.48 6.24 12.00
C ASP A 99 14.37 5.51 13.02
N GLY A 100 15.69 5.49 12.79
CA GLY A 100 16.67 4.83 13.67
C GLY A 100 16.88 3.34 13.38
N VAL A 101 16.34 2.81 12.28
CA VAL A 101 16.61 1.42 11.87
C VAL A 101 18.03 1.30 11.33
N PRO A 102 18.88 0.35 11.82
CA PRO A 102 20.24 0.23 11.34
C PRO A 102 20.32 -0.09 9.83
N HIS A 103 21.32 0.49 9.16
CA HIS A 103 21.52 0.39 7.71
C HIS A 103 21.45 -1.05 7.17
N LEU A 104 22.10 -2.00 7.87
CA LEU A 104 22.12 -3.41 7.48
C LEU A 104 20.70 -4.02 7.39
N TYR A 105 19.81 -3.67 8.33
CA TYR A 105 18.43 -4.15 8.34
C TYR A 105 17.60 -3.48 7.26
N VAL A 106 17.81 -2.19 7.01
CA VAL A 106 17.15 -1.47 5.90
C VAL A 106 17.54 -2.08 4.56
N ASP A 107 18.82 -2.32 4.31
CA ASP A 107 19.31 -2.95 3.08
C ASP A 107 18.68 -4.33 2.84
N ALA A 108 18.58 -5.14 3.90
CA ALA A 108 17.94 -6.45 3.84
C ALA A 108 16.45 -6.32 3.52
N ALA A 109 15.75 -5.38 4.18
CA ALA A 109 14.34 -5.09 3.94
C ALA A 109 14.10 -4.62 2.51
N VAL A 110 14.86 -3.63 2.00
CA VAL A 110 14.74 -3.12 0.63
C VAL A 110 14.87 -4.26 -0.38
N ARG A 111 15.88 -5.14 -0.24
CA ARG A 111 16.05 -6.30 -1.13
C ARG A 111 14.87 -7.26 -1.07
N GLN A 112 14.36 -7.56 0.12
CA GLN A 112 13.23 -8.47 0.32
C GLN A 112 11.95 -7.90 -0.28
N PHE A 113 11.60 -6.67 0.08
CA PHE A 113 10.35 -6.03 -0.32
C PHE A 113 10.33 -5.65 -1.79
N THR A 114 11.46 -5.26 -2.37
CA THR A 114 11.56 -5.01 -3.83
C THR A 114 11.00 -6.21 -4.61
N ARG A 115 11.44 -7.45 -4.32
CA ARG A 115 10.92 -8.64 -5.01
C ARG A 115 9.42 -8.84 -4.84
N ARG A 116 8.91 -8.66 -3.61
CA ARG A 116 7.47 -8.79 -3.31
C ARG A 116 6.64 -7.73 -4.06
N ILE A 117 7.15 -6.50 -4.11
CA ILE A 117 6.50 -5.38 -4.80
C ILE A 117 6.53 -5.58 -6.32
N HIS A 118 7.59 -6.16 -6.89
CA HIS A 118 7.59 -6.48 -8.32
C HIS A 118 6.46 -7.44 -8.68
N VAL A 119 6.28 -8.52 -7.92
CA VAL A 119 5.16 -9.48 -8.09
C VAL A 119 3.82 -8.76 -7.91
N TYR A 120 3.69 -7.93 -6.88
CA TYR A 120 2.48 -7.13 -6.66
C TYR A 120 2.10 -6.23 -7.85
N VAL A 121 3.10 -5.59 -8.47
CA VAL A 121 2.88 -4.74 -9.65
C VAL A 121 2.51 -5.57 -10.88
N ASP A 122 2.98 -6.81 -10.99
CA ASP A 122 2.53 -7.73 -12.05
C ASP A 122 1.07 -8.14 -11.83
N ASP A 123 0.66 -8.41 -10.57
CA ASP A 123 -0.74 -8.64 -10.22
C ASP A 123 -1.61 -7.42 -10.58
N CYS A 124 -1.13 -6.20 -10.31
CA CYS A 124 -1.81 -4.97 -10.74
C CYS A 124 -2.01 -4.94 -12.26
N GLU A 125 -0.99 -5.31 -13.04
CA GLU A 125 -1.08 -5.31 -14.51
C GLU A 125 -2.12 -6.32 -15.03
N ILE A 126 -2.19 -7.51 -14.43
CA ILE A 126 -3.21 -8.52 -14.74
C ILE A 126 -4.61 -7.92 -14.52
N GLN A 127 -4.82 -7.28 -13.37
CA GLN A 127 -6.12 -6.68 -13.05
C GLN A 127 -6.47 -5.50 -13.96
N ARG A 128 -5.49 -4.67 -14.31
CA ARG A 128 -5.66 -3.55 -15.24
C ARG A 128 -6.10 -4.03 -16.62
N ILE A 129 -5.45 -5.06 -17.17
CA ILE A 129 -5.80 -5.65 -18.46
C ILE A 129 -7.22 -6.22 -18.42
N ARG A 130 -7.55 -6.98 -17.37
CA ARG A 130 -8.89 -7.55 -17.16
C ARG A 130 -9.97 -6.45 -17.17
N LEU A 131 -9.78 -5.40 -16.36
CA LEU A 131 -10.76 -4.30 -16.21
C LEU A 131 -10.88 -3.40 -17.44
N LYS A 132 -9.82 -3.33 -18.26
CA LYS A 132 -9.87 -2.64 -19.56
C LYS A 132 -10.86 -3.30 -20.52
N SER A 133 -11.02 -4.62 -20.46
CA SER A 133 -11.98 -5.34 -21.30
C SER A 133 -13.45 -5.12 -20.89
N GLY A 134 -13.71 -4.72 -19.65
CA GLY A 134 -15.05 -4.37 -19.18
C GLY A 134 -15.15 -4.31 -17.66
N ILE A 135 -16.09 -3.51 -17.15
CA ILE A 135 -16.35 -3.36 -15.70
C ILE A 135 -17.49 -4.24 -15.19
N ALA A 136 -18.35 -4.75 -16.09
CA ALA A 136 -19.55 -5.50 -15.71
C ALA A 136 -19.24 -6.76 -14.90
N GLY A 137 -18.16 -7.49 -15.26
CA GLY A 137 -17.70 -8.66 -14.52
C GLY A 137 -17.27 -8.31 -13.09
N GLU A 138 -16.53 -7.21 -12.91
CA GLU A 138 -16.12 -6.75 -11.59
C GLU A 138 -17.33 -6.35 -10.72
N TYR A 139 -18.33 -5.67 -11.28
CA TYR A 139 -19.56 -5.39 -10.55
C TYR A 139 -20.34 -6.65 -10.14
N ALA A 140 -20.35 -7.68 -10.99
CA ALA A 140 -20.98 -8.94 -10.66
C ALA A 140 -20.25 -9.63 -9.49
N SER A 141 -18.91 -9.66 -9.52
CA SER A 141 -18.09 -10.17 -8.42
C SER A 141 -18.34 -9.39 -7.13
N ILE A 142 -18.29 -8.05 -7.18
CA ILE A 142 -18.47 -7.21 -5.99
C ILE A 142 -19.83 -7.50 -5.31
N ARG A 143 -20.90 -7.67 -6.09
CA ARG A 143 -22.22 -8.03 -5.55
C ARG A 143 -22.24 -9.39 -4.86
N SER A 144 -21.51 -10.37 -5.37
CA SER A 144 -21.39 -11.70 -4.75
C SER A 144 -20.46 -11.72 -3.54
N GLY A 145 -19.84 -10.59 -3.20
CA GLY A 145 -18.92 -10.47 -2.06
C GLY A 145 -17.46 -10.80 -2.41
N TYR A 146 -17.14 -10.94 -3.70
CA TYR A 146 -15.78 -11.19 -4.17
C TYR A 146 -15.26 -10.01 -4.99
N SER A 147 -13.96 -9.75 -4.98
CA SER A 147 -13.35 -8.78 -5.89
C SER A 147 -11.86 -9.03 -5.97
N ASP A 148 -11.34 -9.19 -7.19
CA ASP A 148 -9.89 -9.32 -7.38
C ASP A 148 -9.18 -8.00 -7.01
N LEU A 149 -9.87 -6.86 -7.10
CA LEU A 149 -9.36 -5.58 -6.62
C LEU A 149 -9.29 -5.54 -5.09
N TYR A 150 -10.26 -6.12 -4.39
CA TYR A 150 -10.20 -6.31 -2.94
C TYR A 150 -9.00 -7.19 -2.55
N GLY A 151 -8.78 -8.29 -3.29
CA GLY A 151 -7.59 -9.15 -3.16
C GLY A 151 -6.29 -8.38 -3.38
N LEU A 152 -6.25 -7.50 -4.38
CA LEU A 152 -5.10 -6.66 -4.66
C LEU A 152 -4.82 -5.68 -3.51
N ILE A 153 -5.82 -4.97 -3.01
CA ILE A 153 -5.64 -4.01 -1.90
C ILE A 153 -5.20 -4.74 -0.63
N THR A 154 -5.82 -5.88 -0.28
CA THR A 154 -5.44 -6.66 0.90
C THR A 154 -4.02 -7.21 0.83
N ASN A 155 -3.56 -7.66 -0.33
CA ASN A 155 -2.16 -8.04 -0.52
C ASN A 155 -1.22 -6.84 -0.34
N GLY A 156 -1.61 -5.67 -0.87
CA GLY A 156 -0.87 -4.42 -0.68
C GLY A 156 -0.77 -4.01 0.80
N LEU A 157 -1.87 -4.11 1.55
CA LEU A 157 -1.90 -3.87 2.99
C LEU A 157 -0.95 -4.80 3.73
N ARG A 158 -0.96 -6.09 3.41
CA ARG A 158 -0.04 -7.07 4.02
C ARG A 158 1.42 -6.71 3.76
N ILE A 159 1.78 -6.38 2.52
CA ILE A 159 3.15 -5.96 2.19
C ILE A 159 3.56 -4.72 3.00
N THR A 160 2.66 -3.73 3.11
CA THR A 160 2.93 -2.47 3.81
C THR A 160 3.02 -2.66 5.33
N HIS A 161 2.17 -3.52 5.91
CA HIS A 161 2.25 -3.89 7.33
C HIS A 161 3.54 -4.62 7.66
N ASP A 162 3.91 -5.63 6.87
CA ASP A 162 5.16 -6.37 7.08
C ASP A 162 6.38 -5.43 6.98
N ALA A 163 6.32 -4.46 6.07
CA ALA A 163 7.36 -3.43 5.94
C ALA A 163 7.43 -2.53 7.17
N LEU A 164 6.29 -2.11 7.72
CA LEU A 164 6.24 -1.29 8.93
C LEU A 164 6.77 -2.04 10.15
N GLN A 165 6.51 -3.36 10.25
CA GLN A 165 7.00 -4.19 11.35
C GLN A 165 8.54 -4.22 11.45
N VAL A 166 9.26 -3.99 10.35
CA VAL A 166 10.73 -3.83 10.38
C VAL A 166 11.12 -2.67 11.29
N SER A 167 10.38 -1.57 11.29
CA SER A 167 10.63 -0.44 12.19
C SER A 167 10.33 -0.77 13.64
N ASP A 168 9.27 -1.53 13.91
CA ASP A 168 8.80 -1.78 15.28
C ASP A 168 9.68 -2.82 16.00
N GLN A 169 10.10 -3.87 15.29
CA GLN A 169 10.98 -4.91 15.85
C GLN A 169 12.34 -4.33 16.29
N ASN A 170 12.89 -3.39 15.52
CA ASN A 170 14.17 -2.75 15.87
C ASN A 170 14.06 -1.86 17.12
N LYS A 171 12.94 -1.16 17.31
CA LYS A 171 12.70 -0.36 18.52
C LYS A 171 12.64 -1.23 19.78
N SER A 172 12.02 -2.42 19.68
CA SER A 172 11.98 -3.38 20.80
C SER A 172 13.35 -3.98 21.11
N SER A 173 14.17 -4.27 20.09
CA SER A 173 15.54 -4.80 20.29
C SER A 173 16.50 -3.77 20.89
N LEU A 174 16.40 -2.50 20.50
CA LEU A 174 17.17 -1.41 21.09
C LEU A 174 16.81 -1.21 22.57
N SER A 175 15.52 -1.21 22.90
CA SER A 175 15.04 -1.11 24.29
C SER A 175 15.53 -2.25 25.18
N ALA A 176 15.67 -3.48 24.66
CA ALA A 176 16.18 -4.60 25.45
C ALA A 176 17.69 -4.48 25.68
N ALA A 177 18.46 -4.14 24.64
CA ALA A 177 19.90 -3.95 24.73
C ALA A 177 20.28 -2.76 25.63
N ASP A 178 19.51 -1.67 25.58
CA ASP A 178 19.71 -0.50 26.46
C ASP A 178 19.45 -0.84 27.94
N MET A 179 18.46 -1.71 28.21
CA MET A 179 18.18 -2.20 29.56
C MET A 179 19.27 -3.14 30.08
N ASP A 180 19.83 -4.00 29.22
CA ASP A 180 20.95 -4.89 29.57
C ASP A 180 22.23 -4.09 29.82
N ALA A 181 22.53 -3.08 28.99
CA ALA A 181 23.68 -2.18 29.18
C ALA A 181 23.59 -1.38 30.50
N LEU A 182 22.40 -0.95 30.90
CA LEU A 182 22.16 -0.31 32.20
C LEU A 182 22.32 -1.29 33.37
N HIS A 183 22.08 -2.59 33.16
CA HIS A 183 22.28 -3.62 34.16
C HIS A 183 23.77 -3.95 34.35
N GLU A 184 24.55 -4.01 33.27
CA GLU A 184 26.01 -4.23 33.32
C GLU A 184 26.74 -3.06 34.01
N ILE A 185 26.41 -1.81 33.68
CA ILE A 185 27.01 -0.63 34.34
C ILE A 185 26.75 -0.64 35.86
N ARG A 186 25.59 -1.13 36.30
CA ARG A 186 25.20 -1.20 37.72
C ARG A 186 25.94 -2.31 38.50
N LEU A 187 26.44 -3.32 37.82
CA LEU A 187 27.22 -4.41 38.42
C LEU A 187 28.71 -4.06 38.53
N GLU A 188 29.21 -3.11 37.74
CA GLU A 188 30.61 -2.65 37.79
C GLU A 188 30.85 -1.51 38.80
N THR A 189 29.80 -0.92 39.37
CA THR A 189 29.89 0.15 40.39
C THR A 189 29.65 -0.30 41.84
N LEU A 190 29.53 -1.61 42.10
CA LEU A 190 29.39 -2.22 43.44
C LEU A 190 30.61 -3.07 43.81
#